data_AF-A0A4Q3VXW9-F1
#
_entry.id   AF-A0A4Q3VXW9-F1
#
_cell.length_a   1.000
_cell.length_b   1.000
_cell.length_c   1.000
_cell.angle_alpha   90.00
_cell.angle_beta   90.00
_cell.angle_gamma   90.00
#
_symmetry.space_group_name_H-M   'P 1'
#
loop_
_entity.id
_entity.type
_entity.pdbx_description
1 polymer ?
#
loop_
_entity_poly.entity_id
_entity_poly.type
_entity_poly.pdbx_seq_one_letter_code
_entity_poly.pdbx_strand_id
1 'polypeptide(L)' 'MHPKDLKIEDFRYTLPDELIAHYPLEERDSSRLLIFRKGAIEEST' A
#
# COMPACT_ATOMS: atom_id res chain seq x y z
N MET A 1 -0.58 -8.57 -22.97
CA MET A 1 -1.27 -9.25 -21.86
C MET A 1 -2.72 -9.45 -22.24
N HIS A 2 -3.25 -10.67 -22.13
CA HIS A 2 -4.68 -10.93 -22.29
C HIS A 2 -5.30 -10.99 -20.88
N PRO A 3 -6.50 -10.42 -20.62
CA PRO A 3 -7.10 -10.39 -19.27
C PRO A 3 -7.26 -11.75 -18.60
N LYS A 4 -7.33 -12.82 -19.40
CA LYS A 4 -7.41 -14.22 -18.95
C LYS A 4 -6.14 -14.71 -18.22
N ASP A 5 -5.02 -14.03 -18.41
CA ASP A 5 -3.73 -14.38 -17.84
C ASP A 5 -3.49 -13.67 -16.49
N LEU A 6 -4.33 -12.71 -16.11
CA LEU A 6 -4.28 -12.02 -14.82
C LEU A 6 -4.92 -12.90 -13.74
N LYS A 7 -4.09 -13.57 -12.94
CA LYS A 7 -4.57 -14.34 -11.78
C LYS A 7 -4.57 -13.46 -10.55
N ILE A 8 -5.63 -13.54 -9.75
CA ILE A 8 -5.75 -12.80 -8.48
C ILE A 8 -4.58 -13.15 -7.54
N GLU A 9 -4.13 -14.41 -7.56
CA GLU A 9 -3.02 -14.89 -6.74
C GLU A 9 -1.70 -14.15 -6.99
N ASP A 10 -1.47 -13.64 -8.21
CA ASP A 10 -0.26 -12.88 -8.54
C ASP A 10 -0.20 -11.52 -7.83
N PHE A 11 -1.33 -11.07 -7.27
CA PHE A 11 -1.48 -9.80 -6.54
C PHE A 11 -1.78 -10.02 -5.06
N ARG A 12 -1.70 -11.27 -4.57
CA ARG A 12 -1.95 -11.61 -3.18
C ARG A 12 -0.70 -11.30 -2.34
N TYR A 13 -0.87 -10.50 -1.29
CA TYR A 13 0.16 -10.22 -0.30
C TYR A 13 -0.40 -10.42 1.12
N THR A 14 0.49 -10.70 2.07
CA THR A 14 0.10 -10.78 3.49
C THR A 14 -0.11 -9.36 4.01
N LEU A 15 -1.34 -9.06 4.47
CA LEU A 15 -1.68 -7.84 5.17
C LEU A 15 -2.04 -8.19 6.62
N PRO A 16 -1.15 -7.94 7.59
CA PRO A 16 -1.47 -8.07 9.01
C PRO A 16 -2.62 -7.14 9.42
N ASP A 17 -3.54 -7.64 10.23
CA ASP A 17 -4.71 -6.86 10.71
C ASP A 17 -4.29 -5.58 11.47
N GLU A 18 -3.16 -5.62 12.19
CA GLU A 18 -2.59 -4.48 12.91
C GLU A 18 -2.18 -3.30 12.01
N LEU A 19 -1.94 -3.55 10.71
CA LEU A 19 -1.61 -2.50 9.73
C LEU A 19 -2.86 -1.87 9.10
N ILE A 20 -4.06 -2.35 9.44
CA ILE A 20 -5.32 -1.83 8.94
C ILE A 20 -5.78 -0.70 9.86
N ALA A 21 -5.69 0.54 9.36
CA ALA A 21 -6.22 1.69 10.08
C ALA A 21 -7.75 1.63 10.13
N HIS A 22 -8.32 1.37 11.31
CA HIS A 22 -9.77 1.41 11.54
C HIS A 22 -10.33 2.82 11.62
N TYR A 23 -9.50 3.78 12.05
CA TYR A 23 -9.80 5.19 12.20
C TYR A 23 -8.59 6.02 11.72
N PRO A 24 -8.79 7.26 11.26
CA PRO A 24 -7.67 8.14 10.94
C PRO A 24 -6.85 8.49 12.19
N LEU A 25 -5.61 8.95 11.98
CA LEU A 25 -4.81 9.57 13.03
C LEU A 25 -5.47 10.85 13.56
N GLU A 26 -5.21 11.18 14.83
CA GLU A 26 -5.70 12.40 15.47
C GLU A 26 -5.21 13.65 14.72
N GLU A 27 -3.90 13.69 14.41
CA GLU A 27 -3.32 14.69 13.51
C GLU A 27 -3.20 14.08 12.11
N ARG A 28 -4.09 14.49 11.20
CA ARG A 28 -4.27 13.80 9.91
C ARG A 28 -3.04 13.86 9.01
N ASP A 29 -2.33 14.98 9.02
CA ASP A 29 -1.11 15.21 8.22
C ASP A 29 0.12 14.46 8.76
N SER A 30 0.08 13.95 9.99
CA SER A 30 1.10 13.03 10.52
C SER A 30 1.08 11.61 9.90
N SER A 31 0.19 11.37 8.93
CA SER A 31 0.11 10.10 8.21
C SER A 31 1.32 9.91 7.30
N ARG A 32 1.89 8.69 7.30
CA ARG A 32 3.03 8.33 6.43
C ARG A 32 2.63 8.39 4.95
N LEU A 33 3.53 8.92 4.12
CA LEU A 33 3.38 8.98 2.67
C LEU A 33 4.40 8.06 1.98
N LEU A 34 3.91 7.03 1.27
CA LEU A 34 4.72 6.19 0.41
C LEU A 34 4.94 6.87 -0.95
N ILE A 35 6.19 7.11 -1.31
CA ILE A 35 6.60 7.78 -2.55
C ILE A 35 7.21 6.73 -3.49
N PHE A 36 6.60 6.50 -4.66
CA PHE A 36 7.15 5.64 -5.70
C PHE A 36 7.57 6.46 -6.92
N ARG A 37 8.89 6.51 -7.21
CA ARG A 37 9.45 7.29 -8.32
C ARG A 37 10.47 6.48 -9.11
N LYS A 38 10.19 6.21 -10.39
CA LYS A 38 11.11 5.50 -11.31
C LYS A 38 11.65 4.17 -10.75
N GLY A 39 10.83 3.41 -10.01
CA GLY A 39 11.24 2.15 -9.39
C GLY A 39 11.85 2.30 -7.99
N ALA A 40 12.14 3.53 -7.53
CA ALA A 40 12.55 3.79 -6.15
C ALA A 40 11.34 3.94 -5.24
N ILE A 41 11.41 3.33 -4.06
CA ILE A 41 10.43 3.44 -2.98
C ILE A 41 11.07 4.28 -1.87
N GLU A 42 10.39 5.37 -1.50
CA GLU A 42 10.79 6.29 -0.44
C GLU A 42 9.58 6.54 0.47
N GLU A 43 9.84 7.09 1.65
CA GLU A 43 8.83 7.43 2.63
C GLU A 43 9.04 8.87 3.12
N SER A 44 7.94 9.60 3.26
CA SER A 44 7.91 10.86 4.02
C SER A 44 7.04 10.66 5.25
N THR A 45 7.59 10.99 6.41
CA THR A 45 6.87 11.19 7.68
C THR A 45 6.51 12.65 7.87
#